data_AF-A0A3N5QT08-F1
#
_entry.id   AF-A0A3N5QT08-F1
#
_cell.length_a   1.000
_cell.length_b   1.000
_cell.length_c   1.000
_cell.angle_alpha   90.00
_cell.angle_beta   90.00
_cell.angle_gamma   90.00
#
_symmetry.space_group_name_H-M   'P 1'
#
loop_
_entity.id
_entity.type
_entity.pdbx_description
1 polymer ?
#
loop_
_entity_poly.entity_id
_entity_poly.type
_entity_poly.pdbx_seq_one_letter_code
_entity_poly.pdbx_strand_id
1 'polypeptide(L)'
;MSLKILQDTESWTWPENAAEKILAVLRDVQAPVSERLLAADLAGNSTVINDALADALLETASNQGPEDLRAQAAIALGPALEYAYLDDFEDPDDLPPISEETYHKIQETLQKLFMDSSVPKEVRRRTLEAAVRSPQDWHIEAIRTAYANPDDSWKLTAVFCMRFVRGFKDQILEALKSKNKDIHYEAVCAAGDSELEEAWLHISSLITSKKTEKSLLLAAIDAVSIIRPREAGLLLGDLIDHKDQDIVDAAYEAISMAEGFAEIDPD
;
A
#
# COMPACT_ATOMS: atom_id res chain seq x y z
N MET A 1 3.10 22.93 15.64
CA MET A 1 3.52 21.53 15.46
C MET A 1 4.36 21.47 14.19
N SER A 2 5.59 20.96 14.28
CA SER A 2 6.45 20.72 13.10
C SER A 2 6.04 19.42 12.42
N LEU A 3 6.46 19.20 11.17
CA LEU A 3 6.17 17.96 10.44
C LEU A 3 6.69 16.71 11.17
N LYS A 4 7.84 16.84 11.84
CA LYS A 4 8.39 15.74 12.63
C LYS A 4 7.47 15.33 13.79
N ILE A 5 6.81 16.30 14.43
CA ILE A 5 5.86 15.97 15.48
C ILE A 5 4.61 15.31 14.89
N LEU A 6 4.16 15.72 13.69
CA LEU A 6 3.05 15.05 13.00
C LEU A 6 3.39 13.59 12.69
N GLN A 7 4.61 13.31 12.23
CA GLN A 7 5.08 11.94 11.96
C GLN A 7 5.01 11.03 13.20
N ASP A 8 5.32 11.57 14.38
CA ASP A 8 5.34 10.83 15.64
C ASP A 8 3.95 10.81 16.34
N THR A 9 2.91 11.31 15.68
CA THR A 9 1.57 11.49 16.25
C THR A 9 0.52 10.80 15.37
N GLU A 10 -0.45 10.14 15.99
CA GLU A 10 -1.59 9.53 15.29
C GLU A 10 -2.35 10.56 14.44
N SER A 11 -2.62 10.23 13.17
CA SER A 11 -3.10 11.21 12.18
C SER A 11 -4.46 11.82 12.55
N TRP A 12 -5.35 11.06 13.19
CA TRP A 12 -6.65 11.55 13.66
C TRP A 12 -6.55 12.58 14.80
N THR A 13 -5.37 12.78 15.38
CA THR A 13 -5.11 13.80 16.41
C THR A 13 -4.36 15.02 15.86
N TRP A 14 -4.05 15.04 14.56
CA TRP A 14 -3.36 16.16 13.94
C TRP A 14 -4.21 17.45 14.04
N PRO A 15 -3.56 18.61 14.17
CA PRO A 15 -4.28 19.88 14.23
C PRO A 15 -4.98 20.17 12.90
N GLU A 16 -6.11 20.87 12.95
CA GLU A 16 -6.89 21.26 11.75
C GLU A 16 -6.04 21.90 10.65
N ASN A 17 -5.00 22.65 11.04
CA ASN A 17 -4.10 23.30 10.10
C ASN A 17 -2.88 22.46 9.65
N ALA A 18 -2.95 21.13 9.77
CA ALA A 18 -1.88 20.23 9.36
C ALA A 18 -1.70 20.24 7.84
N ALA A 19 -2.80 20.19 7.07
CA ALA A 19 -2.78 20.17 5.62
C ALA A 19 -2.07 21.41 5.04
N GLU A 20 -2.36 22.62 5.53
CA GLU A 20 -1.72 23.85 5.04
C GLU A 20 -0.23 23.89 5.37
N LYS A 21 0.18 23.36 6.52
CA LYS A 21 1.61 23.29 6.90
C LYS A 21 2.38 22.31 6.02
N ILE A 22 1.80 21.12 5.79
CA ILE A 22 2.38 20.11 4.90
C ILE A 22 2.52 20.71 3.49
N LEU A 23 1.45 21.33 2.98
CA LEU A 23 1.43 21.96 1.67
C LEU A 23 2.48 23.07 1.53
N ALA A 24 2.62 23.92 2.56
CA ALA A 24 3.59 25.01 2.56
C ALA A 24 5.03 24.49 2.45
N VAL A 25 5.38 23.43 3.18
CA VAL A 25 6.73 22.83 3.12
C VAL A 25 6.95 22.11 1.79
N LEU A 26 5.95 21.36 1.30
CA LEU A 26 6.07 20.62 0.04
C LEU A 26 6.36 21.55 -1.16
N ARG A 27 5.69 22.71 -1.20
CA ARG A 27 5.84 23.73 -2.25
C ARG A 27 7.07 24.62 -2.09
N ASP A 28 7.68 24.70 -0.91
CA ASP A 28 8.86 25.53 -0.69
C ASP A 28 10.11 24.89 -1.34
N VAL A 29 10.46 25.37 -2.53
CA VAL A 29 11.64 24.91 -3.26
C VAL A 29 12.98 25.21 -2.56
N GLN A 30 12.98 26.10 -1.55
CA GLN A 30 14.15 26.41 -0.73
C GLN A 30 14.22 25.55 0.53
N ALA A 31 13.14 24.85 0.90
CA ALA A 31 13.15 23.95 2.04
C ALA A 31 14.11 22.77 1.82
N PRO A 32 14.73 22.24 2.89
CA PRO A 32 15.59 21.06 2.78
C PRO A 32 14.86 19.89 2.14
N VAL A 33 15.54 19.15 1.26
CA VAL A 33 14.96 17.98 0.56
C VAL A 33 14.37 16.97 1.55
N SER A 34 15.02 16.76 2.70
CA SER A 34 14.52 15.88 3.76
C SER A 34 13.19 16.35 4.38
N GLU A 35 12.97 17.65 4.50
CA GLU A 35 11.70 18.19 5.01
C GLU A 35 10.61 18.10 3.95
N ARG A 36 10.94 18.32 2.68
CA ARG A 36 10.02 18.15 1.56
C ARG A 36 9.64 16.68 1.35
N LEU A 37 10.58 15.75 1.56
CA LEU A 37 10.33 14.31 1.56
C LEU A 37 9.32 13.93 2.64
N LEU A 38 9.52 14.41 3.86
CA LEU A 38 8.58 14.19 4.95
C LEU A 38 7.21 14.83 4.64
N ALA A 39 7.18 16.02 4.06
CA ALA A 39 5.94 16.64 3.64
C ALA A 39 5.20 15.80 2.57
N ALA A 40 5.93 15.28 1.58
CA ALA A 40 5.35 14.43 0.54
C ALA A 40 4.78 13.12 1.12
N ASP A 41 5.46 12.51 2.09
CA ASP A 41 4.98 11.33 2.81
C ASP A 41 3.69 11.60 3.59
N LEU A 42 3.70 12.63 4.45
CA LEU A 42 2.54 12.97 5.28
C LEU A 42 1.34 13.46 4.46
N ALA A 43 1.57 14.07 3.28
CA ALA A 43 0.52 14.58 2.41
C ALA A 43 -0.42 13.48 1.90
N GLY A 44 0.06 12.25 1.75
CA GLY A 44 -0.75 11.11 1.28
C GLY A 44 -1.69 10.50 2.32
N ASN A 45 -1.65 10.99 3.57
CA ASN A 45 -2.49 10.48 4.64
C ASN A 45 -3.96 10.90 4.42
N SER A 46 -4.89 9.94 4.53
CA SER A 46 -6.32 10.15 4.31
C SER A 46 -6.96 11.21 5.21
N THR A 47 -6.38 11.49 6.38
CA THR A 47 -6.88 12.52 7.30
C THR A 47 -6.65 13.95 6.78
N VAL A 48 -5.70 14.17 5.86
CA VAL A 48 -5.34 15.52 5.40
C VAL A 48 -5.34 15.70 3.89
N ILE A 49 -5.18 14.62 3.13
CA ILE A 49 -5.15 14.69 1.67
C ILE A 49 -6.41 15.40 1.15
N ASN A 50 -6.21 16.27 0.18
CA ASN A 50 -7.25 17.02 -0.51
C ASN A 50 -6.72 17.42 -1.89
N ASP A 51 -7.56 18.05 -2.70
CA ASP A 51 -7.20 18.49 -4.05
C ASP A 51 -5.91 19.33 -4.10
N ALA A 52 -5.71 20.24 -3.14
CA ALA A 52 -4.52 21.10 -3.13
C ALA A 52 -3.22 20.34 -2.83
N LEU A 53 -3.28 19.35 -1.94
CA LEU A 53 -2.14 18.47 -1.65
C LEU A 53 -1.90 17.48 -2.78
N ALA A 54 -2.95 16.89 -3.35
CA ALA A 54 -2.86 16.01 -4.51
C ALA A 54 -2.21 16.72 -5.70
N ASP A 55 -2.61 17.96 -5.97
CA ASP A 55 -2.00 18.79 -7.02
C ASP A 55 -0.52 19.07 -6.74
N ALA A 56 -0.17 19.41 -5.50
CA ALA A 56 1.23 19.65 -5.13
C ALA A 56 2.10 18.38 -5.24
N LEU A 57 1.54 17.21 -4.92
CA LEU A 57 2.20 15.91 -5.10
C LEU A 57 2.39 15.59 -6.59
N LEU A 58 1.37 15.79 -7.42
CA LEU A 58 1.45 15.61 -8.88
C LEU A 58 2.50 16.52 -9.52
N GLU A 59 2.51 17.80 -9.15
CA GLU A 59 3.52 18.76 -9.58
C GLU A 59 4.92 18.28 -9.16
N THR A 60 5.07 17.84 -7.91
CA THR A 60 6.35 17.36 -7.38
C THR A 60 6.85 16.12 -8.10
N ALA A 61 5.98 15.14 -8.37
CA ALA A 61 6.33 13.92 -9.10
C ALA A 61 6.73 14.21 -10.56
N SER A 62 6.05 15.17 -11.19
CA SER A 62 6.20 15.50 -12.62
C SER A 62 7.38 16.42 -12.93
N ASN A 63 7.78 17.26 -11.97
CA ASN A 63 8.81 18.27 -12.18
C ASN A 63 10.23 17.69 -12.20
N GLN A 64 11.18 18.53 -12.65
CA GLN A 64 12.60 18.27 -12.48
C GLN A 64 12.98 18.50 -11.00
N GLY A 65 13.66 17.54 -10.39
CA GLY A 65 14.00 17.58 -8.97
C GLY A 65 14.67 16.29 -8.49
N PRO A 66 14.99 16.20 -7.19
CA PRO A 66 15.55 15.00 -6.59
C PRO A 66 14.67 13.76 -6.86
N GLU A 67 15.29 12.67 -7.32
CA GLU A 67 14.58 11.45 -7.73
C GLU A 67 13.74 10.85 -6.58
N ASP A 68 14.29 10.85 -5.37
CA ASP A 68 13.64 10.36 -4.15
C ASP A 68 12.38 11.16 -3.80
N LEU A 69 12.44 12.49 -3.87
CA LEU A 69 11.28 13.35 -3.61
C LEU A 69 10.17 13.13 -4.63
N ARG A 70 10.55 12.98 -5.90
CA ARG A 70 9.59 12.69 -6.97
C ARG A 70 8.93 11.33 -6.78
N ALA A 71 9.71 10.32 -6.44
CA ALA A 71 9.22 8.96 -6.19
C ALA A 71 8.30 8.91 -4.96
N GLN A 72 8.67 9.60 -3.87
CA GLN A 72 7.85 9.74 -2.67
C GLN A 72 6.51 10.45 -2.99
N ALA A 73 6.56 11.53 -3.77
CA ALA A 73 5.34 12.24 -4.14
C ALA A 73 4.41 11.38 -5.02
N ALA A 74 4.97 10.56 -5.90
CA ALA A 74 4.19 9.63 -6.72
C ALA A 74 3.50 8.55 -5.86
N ILE A 75 4.21 7.88 -4.94
CA ILE A 75 3.62 6.82 -4.12
C ILE A 75 2.56 7.35 -3.14
N ALA A 76 2.75 8.57 -2.62
CA ALA A 76 1.83 9.20 -1.67
C ALA A 76 0.42 9.47 -2.24
N LEU A 77 0.26 9.48 -3.57
CA LEU A 77 -1.05 9.61 -4.22
C LEU A 77 -1.87 8.31 -4.19
N GLY A 78 -1.22 7.17 -3.94
CA GLY A 78 -1.84 5.84 -3.98
C GLY A 78 -3.05 5.69 -3.04
N PRO A 79 -2.95 6.01 -1.74
CA PRO A 79 -4.07 5.86 -0.81
C PRO A 79 -5.32 6.66 -1.20
N ALA A 80 -5.15 7.87 -1.75
CA ALA A 80 -6.29 8.68 -2.21
C ALA A 80 -6.96 8.08 -3.46
N LEU A 81 -6.17 7.51 -4.38
CA LEU A 81 -6.71 6.75 -5.52
C LEU A 81 -7.49 5.53 -5.07
N GLU A 82 -6.97 4.80 -4.08
CA GLU A 82 -7.61 3.61 -3.52
C GLU A 82 -8.95 3.94 -2.88
N TYR A 83 -8.98 4.96 -2.02
CA TYR A 83 -10.22 5.40 -1.36
C TYR A 83 -11.26 5.84 -2.39
N ALA A 84 -10.87 6.71 -3.33
CA ALA A 84 -11.77 7.18 -4.38
C ALA A 84 -12.29 6.04 -5.29
N TYR A 85 -11.46 5.02 -5.54
CA TYR A 85 -11.87 3.85 -6.32
C TYR A 85 -12.86 2.95 -5.58
N LEU A 86 -12.69 2.77 -4.27
CA LEU A 86 -13.59 1.96 -3.45
C LEU A 86 -14.93 2.64 -3.16
N ASP A 87 -14.93 3.96 -3.06
CA ASP A 87 -16.13 4.77 -2.82
C ASP A 87 -17.02 4.93 -4.07
N ASP A 88 -16.40 5.09 -5.25
CA ASP A 88 -17.07 5.32 -6.56
C ASP A 88 -17.86 6.64 -6.68
N PHE A 89 -17.70 7.58 -5.74
CA PHE A 89 -18.30 8.93 -5.75
C PHE A 89 -19.84 8.94 -5.75
N GLU A 90 -20.48 7.85 -5.33
CA GLU A 90 -21.94 7.72 -5.37
C GLU A 90 -22.63 8.35 -4.14
N ASP A 91 -21.99 8.32 -2.97
CA ASP A 91 -22.57 8.82 -1.71
C ASP A 91 -22.18 10.29 -1.45
N PRO A 92 -23.13 11.25 -1.51
CA PRO A 92 -22.83 12.65 -1.23
C PRO A 92 -22.51 12.93 0.25
N ASP A 93 -22.86 12.02 1.18
CA ASP A 93 -22.63 12.16 2.61
C ASP A 93 -21.29 11.53 3.06
N ASP A 94 -20.62 10.75 2.21
CA ASP A 94 -19.32 10.09 2.48
C ASP A 94 -18.31 10.25 1.32
N LEU A 95 -18.22 11.46 0.78
CA LEU A 95 -17.37 11.73 -0.38
C LEU A 95 -15.87 11.46 -0.09
N PRO A 96 -15.13 10.98 -1.11
CA PRO A 96 -13.70 10.74 -0.99
C PRO A 96 -12.94 12.05 -0.76
N PRO A 97 -11.72 11.98 -0.20
CA PRO A 97 -10.99 13.17 0.22
C PRO A 97 -10.52 14.05 -0.96
N ILE A 98 -10.56 13.54 -2.18
CA ILE A 98 -10.25 14.26 -3.42
C ILE A 98 -11.47 14.29 -4.34
N SER A 99 -11.59 15.32 -5.16
CA SER A 99 -12.66 15.40 -6.16
C SER A 99 -12.46 14.40 -7.31
N GLU A 100 -13.54 14.07 -8.02
CA GLU A 100 -13.52 13.19 -9.20
C GLU A 100 -12.61 13.75 -10.30
N GLU A 101 -12.58 15.07 -10.47
CA GLU A 101 -11.67 15.76 -11.40
C GLU A 101 -10.20 15.49 -11.04
N THR A 102 -9.84 15.66 -9.76
CA THR A 102 -8.49 15.38 -9.26
C THR A 102 -8.14 13.90 -9.40
N TYR A 103 -9.07 12.99 -9.10
CA TYR A 103 -8.89 11.56 -9.24
C TYR A 103 -8.48 11.16 -10.67
N HIS A 104 -9.24 11.61 -11.68
CA HIS A 104 -8.90 11.34 -13.09
C HIS A 104 -7.59 12.01 -13.51
N LYS A 105 -7.33 13.24 -13.05
CA LYS A 105 -6.07 13.95 -13.29
C LYS A 105 -4.87 13.15 -12.75
N ILE A 106 -4.99 12.56 -11.57
CA ILE A 106 -3.95 11.69 -11.00
C ILE A 106 -3.74 10.48 -11.90
N GLN A 107 -4.81 9.74 -12.24
CA GLN A 107 -4.73 8.54 -13.08
C GLN A 107 -3.99 8.81 -14.40
N GLU A 108 -4.38 9.87 -15.12
CA GLU A 108 -3.76 10.24 -16.39
C GLU A 108 -2.28 10.62 -16.23
N THR A 109 -1.95 11.38 -15.19
CA THR A 109 -0.59 11.87 -14.96
C THR A 109 0.35 10.74 -14.59
N LEU A 110 -0.08 9.84 -13.71
CA LEU A 110 0.70 8.66 -13.33
C LEU A 110 0.91 7.73 -14.54
N GLN A 111 -0.10 7.51 -15.37
CA GLN A 111 0.07 6.73 -16.60
C GLN A 111 1.14 7.35 -17.51
N LYS A 112 1.08 8.68 -17.74
CA LYS A 112 2.08 9.40 -18.56
C LYS A 112 3.50 9.26 -17.98
N LEU A 113 3.65 9.43 -16.67
CA LEU A 113 4.95 9.30 -15.98
C LEU A 113 5.52 7.88 -16.06
N PHE A 114 4.68 6.85 -15.94
CA PHE A 114 5.13 5.46 -16.04
C PHE A 114 5.59 5.10 -17.46
N MET A 115 4.86 5.56 -18.47
CA MET A 115 5.13 5.25 -19.87
C MET A 115 6.33 6.02 -20.44
N ASP A 116 6.68 7.17 -19.86
CA ASP A 116 7.85 7.94 -20.27
C ASP A 116 9.16 7.29 -19.78
N SER A 117 9.88 6.67 -20.72
CA SER A 117 11.18 6.03 -20.46
C SER A 117 12.29 6.99 -20.01
N SER A 118 12.11 8.30 -20.15
CA SER A 118 13.06 9.31 -19.65
C SER A 118 12.88 9.60 -18.15
N VAL A 119 11.73 9.22 -17.58
CA VAL A 119 11.48 9.33 -16.14
C VAL A 119 12.39 8.35 -15.39
N PRO A 120 13.05 8.78 -14.30
CA PRO A 120 13.94 7.91 -13.53
C PRO A 120 13.26 6.62 -13.07
N LYS A 121 14.04 5.55 -12.99
CA LYS A 121 13.56 4.20 -12.67
C LYS A 121 12.74 4.18 -11.38
N GLU A 122 13.22 4.78 -10.29
CA GLU A 122 12.51 4.70 -9.01
C GLU A 122 11.19 5.47 -9.05
N VAL A 123 11.15 6.63 -9.72
CA VAL A 123 9.90 7.37 -9.95
C VAL A 123 8.90 6.51 -10.70
N ARG A 124 9.31 5.87 -11.82
CA ARG A 124 8.42 4.99 -12.60
C ARG A 124 7.88 3.82 -11.77
N ARG A 125 8.72 3.22 -10.93
CA ARG A 125 8.30 2.14 -10.03
C ARG A 125 7.22 2.61 -9.05
N ARG A 126 7.47 3.71 -8.33
CA ARG A 126 6.50 4.29 -7.37
C ARG A 126 5.23 4.80 -8.02
N THR A 127 5.33 5.33 -9.24
CA THR A 127 4.18 5.69 -10.06
C THR A 127 3.30 4.47 -10.37
N LEU A 128 3.88 3.33 -10.75
CA LEU A 128 3.11 2.11 -11.00
C LEU A 128 2.44 1.61 -9.71
N GLU A 129 3.18 1.57 -8.60
CA GLU A 129 2.67 1.14 -7.30
C GLU A 129 1.52 2.01 -6.78
N ALA A 130 1.53 3.32 -7.04
CA ALA A 130 0.40 4.19 -6.76
C ALA A 130 -0.78 3.93 -7.70
N ALA A 131 -0.52 3.87 -9.01
CA ALA A 131 -1.57 3.79 -10.03
C ALA A 131 -2.41 2.52 -9.90
N VAL A 132 -1.80 1.38 -9.58
CA VAL A 132 -2.51 0.09 -9.49
C VAL A 132 -3.57 0.02 -8.42
N ARG A 133 -3.54 0.91 -7.42
CA ARG A 133 -4.56 1.00 -6.38
C ARG A 133 -5.92 1.49 -6.89
N SER A 134 -5.95 2.02 -8.10
CA SER A 134 -7.15 2.28 -8.90
C SER A 134 -6.98 1.56 -10.25
N PRO A 135 -7.34 0.26 -10.34
CA PRO A 135 -7.03 -0.58 -11.50
C PRO A 135 -7.53 -0.04 -12.86
N GLN A 136 -6.66 -0.12 -13.88
CA GLN A 136 -6.94 0.28 -15.27
C GLN A 136 -6.37 -0.78 -16.24
N ASP A 137 -6.90 -0.83 -17.46
CA ASP A 137 -6.57 -1.86 -18.47
C ASP A 137 -5.07 -2.03 -18.75
N TRP A 138 -4.29 -0.95 -18.68
CA TRP A 138 -2.87 -0.96 -18.99
C TRP A 138 -2.01 -1.59 -17.88
N HIS A 139 -2.53 -1.75 -16.66
CA HIS A 139 -1.77 -2.26 -15.52
C HIS A 139 -1.36 -3.72 -15.71
N ILE A 140 -2.19 -4.57 -16.31
CA ILE A 140 -1.88 -6.00 -16.47
C ILE A 140 -0.57 -6.18 -17.24
N GLU A 141 -0.42 -5.51 -18.37
CA GLU A 141 0.79 -5.64 -19.19
C GLU A 141 2.01 -4.95 -18.53
N ALA A 142 1.80 -3.83 -17.84
CA ALA A 142 2.85 -3.17 -17.07
C ALA A 142 3.41 -4.09 -15.97
N ILE A 143 2.54 -4.77 -15.22
CA ILE A 143 2.92 -5.71 -14.15
C ILE A 143 3.63 -6.93 -14.73
N ARG A 144 3.12 -7.51 -15.84
CA ARG A 144 3.79 -8.63 -16.52
C ARG A 144 5.20 -8.26 -16.96
N THR A 145 5.34 -7.09 -17.57
CA THR A 145 6.63 -6.56 -18.02
C THR A 145 7.59 -6.34 -16.85
N ALA A 146 7.10 -5.77 -15.75
CA ALA A 146 7.88 -5.56 -14.54
C ALA A 146 8.31 -6.88 -13.89
N TYR A 147 7.43 -7.88 -13.82
CA TYR A 147 7.74 -9.19 -13.23
C TYR A 147 8.77 -10.00 -14.04
N ALA A 148 8.71 -9.89 -15.36
CA ALA A 148 9.65 -10.54 -16.27
C ALA A 148 11.03 -9.85 -16.33
N ASN A 149 11.15 -8.67 -15.73
CA ASN A 149 12.40 -7.92 -15.72
C ASN A 149 13.46 -8.63 -14.85
N PRO A 150 14.73 -8.74 -15.30
CA PRO A 150 15.79 -9.36 -14.50
C PRO A 150 16.20 -8.54 -13.27
N ASP A 151 15.79 -7.28 -13.18
CA ASP A 151 16.03 -6.44 -12.02
C ASP A 151 15.02 -6.75 -10.90
N ASP A 152 15.51 -7.29 -9.79
CA ASP A 152 14.70 -7.63 -8.60
C ASP A 152 13.82 -6.47 -8.11
N SER A 153 14.23 -5.22 -8.35
CA SER A 153 13.44 -4.08 -7.93
C SER A 153 12.18 -3.93 -8.79
N TRP A 154 12.24 -4.20 -10.10
CA TRP A 154 11.03 -4.28 -10.93
C TRP A 154 10.15 -5.47 -10.55
N LYS A 155 10.76 -6.61 -10.21
CA LYS A 155 10.01 -7.78 -9.72
C LYS A 155 9.30 -7.50 -8.41
N LEU A 156 9.94 -6.80 -7.47
CA LEU A 156 9.33 -6.31 -6.22
C LEU A 156 8.11 -5.43 -6.50
N THR A 157 8.27 -4.41 -7.36
CA THR A 157 7.14 -3.55 -7.76
C THR A 157 6.01 -4.36 -8.39
N ALA A 158 6.32 -5.32 -9.25
CA ALA A 158 5.31 -6.17 -9.86
C ALA A 158 4.52 -6.96 -8.80
N VAL A 159 5.20 -7.58 -7.83
CA VAL A 159 4.55 -8.36 -6.77
C VAL A 159 3.71 -7.47 -5.86
N PHE A 160 4.20 -6.27 -5.50
CA PHE A 160 3.37 -5.27 -4.81
C PHE A 160 2.09 -4.97 -5.58
N CYS A 161 2.18 -4.79 -6.90
CA CYS A 161 1.03 -4.45 -7.72
C CYS A 161 0.00 -5.58 -7.83
N MET A 162 0.42 -6.84 -7.67
CA MET A 162 -0.46 -8.02 -7.73
C MET A 162 -1.45 -8.10 -6.56
N ARG A 163 -1.27 -7.27 -5.53
CA ARG A 163 -2.22 -7.06 -4.44
C ARG A 163 -3.52 -6.43 -4.93
N PHE A 164 -3.39 -5.47 -5.86
CA PHE A 164 -4.51 -4.66 -6.36
C PHE A 164 -5.06 -5.15 -7.70
N VAL A 165 -4.23 -5.80 -8.52
CA VAL A 165 -4.62 -6.26 -9.86
C VAL A 165 -4.67 -7.78 -9.92
N ARG A 166 -5.82 -8.33 -10.30
CA ARG A 166 -6.07 -9.78 -10.39
C ARG A 166 -5.36 -10.43 -11.58
N GLY A 167 -5.30 -11.77 -11.58
CA GLY A 167 -4.82 -12.56 -12.72
C GLY A 167 -3.35 -12.99 -12.68
N PHE A 168 -2.71 -12.91 -11.50
CA PHE A 168 -1.28 -13.19 -11.31
C PHE A 168 -0.98 -14.35 -10.35
N LYS A 169 -1.93 -15.28 -10.18
CA LYS A 169 -1.83 -16.40 -9.24
C LYS A 169 -0.49 -17.14 -9.34
N ASP A 170 -0.09 -17.56 -10.53
CA ASP A 170 1.15 -18.34 -10.71
C ASP A 170 2.40 -17.52 -10.32
N GLN A 171 2.42 -16.23 -10.64
CA GLN A 171 3.51 -15.32 -10.32
C GLN A 171 3.60 -15.05 -8.80
N ILE A 172 2.47 -14.93 -8.11
CA ILE A 172 2.42 -14.79 -6.65
C ILE A 172 2.95 -16.08 -5.99
N LEU A 173 2.49 -17.25 -6.42
CA LEU A 173 2.93 -18.54 -5.89
C LEU A 173 4.42 -18.82 -6.15
N GLU A 174 4.96 -18.35 -7.27
CA GLU A 174 6.42 -18.34 -7.51
C GLU A 174 7.13 -17.38 -6.55
N ALA A 175 6.63 -16.15 -6.39
CA ALA A 175 7.25 -15.11 -5.57
C ALA A 175 7.30 -15.45 -4.07
N LEU A 176 6.35 -16.24 -3.56
CA LEU A 176 6.38 -16.78 -2.19
C LEU A 176 7.66 -17.58 -1.89
N LYS A 177 8.32 -18.13 -2.92
CA LYS A 177 9.56 -18.91 -2.80
C LYS A 177 10.82 -18.05 -2.91
N SER A 178 10.67 -16.74 -3.06
CA SER A 178 11.78 -15.81 -3.22
C SER A 178 12.67 -15.79 -1.97
N LYS A 179 13.99 -15.67 -2.19
CA LYS A 179 14.96 -15.42 -1.11
C LYS A 179 15.09 -13.94 -0.78
N ASN A 180 14.61 -13.08 -1.67
CA ASN A 180 14.53 -11.65 -1.43
C ASN A 180 13.35 -11.40 -0.49
N LYS A 181 13.64 -10.88 0.70
CA LYS A 181 12.66 -10.73 1.79
C LYS A 181 11.54 -9.77 1.44
N ASP A 182 11.85 -8.69 0.72
CA ASP A 182 10.85 -7.69 0.33
C ASP A 182 9.87 -8.30 -0.69
N ILE A 183 10.38 -9.07 -1.65
CA ILE A 183 9.54 -9.80 -2.62
C ILE A 183 8.69 -10.85 -1.90
N HIS A 184 9.27 -11.58 -0.94
CA HIS A 184 8.54 -12.59 -0.18
C HIS A 184 7.44 -11.95 0.68
N TYR A 185 7.71 -10.82 1.33
CA TYR A 185 6.71 -10.04 2.08
C TYR A 185 5.53 -9.64 1.19
N GLU A 186 5.80 -8.97 0.07
CA GLU A 186 4.72 -8.55 -0.84
C GLU A 186 3.96 -9.74 -1.44
N ALA A 187 4.63 -10.88 -1.65
CA ALA A 187 3.97 -12.09 -2.13
C ALA A 187 3.00 -12.69 -1.10
N VAL A 188 3.31 -12.58 0.20
CA VAL A 188 2.39 -12.97 1.27
C VAL A 188 1.18 -12.06 1.28
N CYS A 189 1.38 -10.74 1.21
CA CYS A 189 0.28 -9.78 1.10
C CYS A 189 -0.59 -10.06 -0.14
N ALA A 190 0.01 -10.19 -1.32
CA ALA A 190 -0.71 -10.44 -2.57
C ALA A 190 -1.48 -11.76 -2.56
N ALA A 191 -0.95 -12.80 -1.90
CA ALA A 191 -1.64 -14.07 -1.72
C ALA A 191 -2.87 -13.93 -0.82
N GLY A 192 -2.77 -13.15 0.26
CA GLY A 192 -3.90 -12.80 1.13
C GLY A 192 -4.96 -12.00 0.40
N ASP A 193 -4.57 -10.87 -0.21
CA ASP A 193 -5.45 -9.97 -0.96
C ASP A 193 -6.17 -10.69 -2.11
N SER A 194 -5.55 -11.73 -2.69
CA SER A 194 -6.11 -12.59 -3.75
C SER A 194 -6.71 -13.91 -3.28
N GLU A 195 -6.88 -14.11 -1.98
CA GLU A 195 -7.54 -15.29 -1.40
C GLU A 195 -6.95 -16.61 -1.95
N LEU A 196 -5.63 -16.67 -2.12
CA LEU A 196 -4.96 -17.80 -2.77
C LEU A 196 -4.84 -18.99 -1.82
N GLU A 197 -5.82 -19.87 -1.87
CA GLU A 197 -5.87 -21.15 -1.16
C GLU A 197 -4.57 -21.98 -1.25
N GLU A 198 -3.92 -22.00 -2.41
CA GLU A 198 -2.66 -22.74 -2.59
C GLU A 198 -1.48 -22.18 -1.79
N ALA A 199 -1.56 -20.94 -1.32
CA ALA A 199 -0.56 -20.32 -0.48
C ALA A 199 -0.65 -20.76 0.99
N TRP A 200 -1.76 -21.39 1.41
CA TRP A 200 -2.05 -21.74 2.80
C TRP A 200 -0.89 -22.42 3.53
N LEU A 201 -0.33 -23.49 2.95
CA LEU A 201 0.76 -24.25 3.58
C LEU A 201 2.03 -23.41 3.76
N HIS A 202 2.31 -22.51 2.81
CA HIS A 202 3.47 -21.64 2.89
C HIS A 202 3.28 -20.61 3.99
N ILE A 203 2.14 -19.91 4.01
CA ILE A 203 1.87 -18.81 4.93
C ILE A 203 1.69 -19.33 6.37
N SER A 204 0.98 -20.43 6.58
CA SER A 204 0.85 -21.06 7.91
C SER A 204 2.19 -21.51 8.49
N SER A 205 3.16 -21.90 7.64
CA SER A 205 4.52 -22.20 8.11
C SER A 205 5.26 -20.97 8.63
N LEU A 206 4.92 -19.77 8.15
CA LEU A 206 5.49 -18.51 8.65
C LEU A 206 4.97 -18.21 10.05
N ILE A 207 3.68 -18.45 10.32
CA ILE A 207 3.06 -18.24 11.63
C ILE A 207 3.66 -19.16 12.69
N THR A 208 3.82 -20.44 12.37
CA THR A 208 4.35 -21.44 13.33
C THR A 208 5.86 -21.32 13.55
N SER A 209 6.57 -20.60 12.68
CA SER A 209 8.01 -20.43 12.75
C SER A 209 8.41 -19.30 13.71
N LYS A 210 9.09 -19.66 14.79
CA LYS A 210 9.70 -18.70 15.74
C LYS A 210 10.80 -17.81 15.14
N LYS A 211 11.21 -18.07 13.89
CA LYS A 211 12.26 -17.32 13.18
C LYS A 211 11.69 -16.29 12.22
N THR A 212 10.38 -16.27 12.03
CA THR A 212 9.71 -15.30 11.16
C THR A 212 9.87 -13.92 11.77
N GLU A 213 10.30 -12.97 10.94
CA GLU A 213 10.47 -11.59 11.36
C GLU A 213 9.09 -10.92 11.52
N LYS A 214 9.00 -9.93 12.42
CA LYS A 214 7.73 -9.36 12.87
C LYS A 214 6.86 -8.87 11.72
N SER A 215 7.42 -8.10 10.78
CA SER A 215 6.65 -7.56 9.64
C SER A 215 6.02 -8.67 8.80
N LEU A 216 6.82 -9.68 8.44
CA LEU A 216 6.36 -10.84 7.68
C LEU A 216 5.36 -11.70 8.47
N LEU A 217 5.49 -11.78 9.80
CA LEU A 217 4.54 -12.47 10.65
C LEU A 217 3.19 -11.76 10.67
N LEU A 218 3.17 -10.43 10.83
CA LEU A 218 1.94 -9.64 10.76
C LEU A 218 1.23 -9.82 9.42
N ALA A 219 1.96 -9.69 8.30
CA ALA A 219 1.39 -9.95 6.97
C ALA A 219 0.88 -11.39 6.80
N ALA A 220 1.52 -12.37 7.43
CA ALA A 220 1.05 -13.75 7.41
C ALA A 220 -0.25 -13.94 8.21
N ILE A 221 -0.39 -13.27 9.36
CA ILE A 221 -1.62 -13.27 10.18
C ILE A 221 -2.78 -12.72 9.36
N ASP A 222 -2.59 -11.55 8.76
CA ASP A 222 -3.60 -10.91 7.91
C ASP A 222 -4.00 -11.85 6.76
N ALA A 223 -3.01 -12.39 6.04
CA ALA A 223 -3.26 -13.24 4.88
C ALA A 223 -4.00 -14.54 5.23
N VAL A 224 -3.68 -15.23 6.34
CA VAL A 224 -4.42 -16.45 6.71
C VAL A 224 -5.87 -16.16 7.11
N SER A 225 -6.12 -15.00 7.73
CA SER A 225 -7.47 -14.61 8.17
C SER A 225 -8.42 -14.42 6.99
N ILE A 226 -7.88 -14.00 5.84
CA ILE A 226 -8.62 -13.84 4.58
C ILE A 226 -8.72 -15.18 3.82
N ILE A 227 -7.62 -15.92 3.70
CA ILE A 227 -7.59 -17.15 2.88
C ILE A 227 -8.44 -18.27 3.50
N ARG A 228 -8.31 -18.52 4.82
CA ARG A 228 -9.12 -19.53 5.54
C ARG A 228 -9.44 -19.05 6.95
N PRO A 229 -10.45 -18.18 7.13
CA PRO A 229 -10.77 -17.60 8.43
C PRO A 229 -10.98 -18.66 9.52
N ARG A 230 -11.77 -19.71 9.25
CA ARG A 230 -12.09 -20.75 10.24
C ARG A 230 -10.84 -21.49 10.75
N GLU A 231 -9.97 -21.94 9.84
CA GLU A 231 -8.72 -22.61 10.20
C GLU A 231 -7.69 -21.65 10.79
N ALA A 232 -7.69 -20.39 10.37
CA ALA A 232 -6.80 -19.36 10.89
C ALA A 232 -7.05 -19.12 12.38
N GLY A 233 -8.30 -19.09 12.83
CA GLY A 233 -8.62 -18.89 14.25
C GLY A 233 -7.90 -19.88 15.19
N LEU A 234 -7.85 -21.16 14.82
CA LEU A 234 -7.12 -22.18 15.57
C LEU A 234 -5.60 -22.01 15.47
N LEU A 235 -5.09 -21.66 14.30
CA LEU A 235 -3.66 -21.47 14.05
C LEU A 235 -3.08 -20.27 14.83
N LEU A 236 -3.88 -19.21 14.97
CA LEU A 236 -3.49 -17.96 15.60
C LEU A 236 -3.61 -17.98 17.13
N GLY A 237 -4.25 -19.00 17.72
CA GLY A 237 -4.46 -19.09 19.16
C GLY A 237 -3.16 -19.02 19.99
N ASP A 238 -2.05 -19.54 19.48
CA ASP A 238 -0.74 -19.46 20.18
C ASP A 238 -0.11 -18.05 20.15
N LEU A 239 -0.59 -17.16 19.27
CA LEU A 239 -0.05 -15.80 19.12
C LEU A 239 -0.67 -14.78 20.08
N ILE A 240 -1.81 -15.08 20.70
CA ILE A 240 -2.46 -14.17 21.66
C ILE A 240 -1.64 -13.97 22.95
N ASP A 241 -0.76 -14.92 23.27
CA ASP A 241 0.17 -14.85 24.40
C ASP A 241 1.59 -14.39 23.97
N HIS A 242 1.72 -13.82 22.76
CA HIS A 242 3.00 -13.35 22.27
C HIS A 242 3.51 -12.13 23.06
N LYS A 243 4.84 -11.98 23.15
CA LYS A 243 5.49 -10.90 23.92
C LYS A 243 5.41 -9.52 23.27
N ASP A 244 5.00 -9.46 22.01
CA ASP A 244 4.96 -8.25 21.18
C ASP A 244 3.49 -7.91 20.97
N GLN A 245 3.09 -6.73 21.44
CA GLN A 245 1.70 -6.32 21.50
C GLN A 245 1.06 -6.25 20.11
N ASP A 246 1.78 -5.75 19.10
CA ASP A 246 1.22 -5.63 17.75
C ASP A 246 0.87 -7.01 17.17
N ILE A 247 1.63 -8.06 17.51
CA ILE A 247 1.32 -9.45 17.10
C ILE A 247 0.09 -9.97 17.83
N VAL A 248 -0.03 -9.65 19.12
CA VAL A 248 -1.20 -10.04 19.93
C VAL A 248 -2.47 -9.37 19.38
N ASP A 249 -2.40 -8.07 19.11
CA ASP A 249 -3.52 -7.28 18.61
C ASP A 249 -3.97 -7.78 17.22
N ALA A 250 -3.02 -7.99 16.30
CA ALA A 250 -3.32 -8.55 14.98
C ALA A 250 -3.93 -9.95 15.06
N ALA A 251 -3.43 -10.82 15.95
CA ALA A 251 -4.00 -12.15 16.14
C ALA A 251 -5.44 -12.08 16.69
N TYR A 252 -5.70 -11.20 17.67
CA TYR A 252 -7.05 -10.99 18.20
C TYR A 252 -8.02 -10.48 17.14
N GLU A 253 -7.62 -9.50 16.33
CA GLU A 253 -8.44 -8.97 15.24
C GLU A 253 -8.78 -10.06 14.23
N ALA A 254 -7.78 -10.82 13.77
CA ALA A 254 -7.95 -11.92 12.84
C ALA A 254 -8.86 -13.04 13.38
N ILE A 255 -8.71 -13.43 14.66
CA ILE A 255 -9.59 -14.41 15.32
C ILE A 255 -11.02 -13.87 15.41
N SER A 256 -11.20 -12.62 15.83
CA SER A 256 -12.53 -12.01 15.98
C SER A 256 -13.27 -11.96 14.65
N MET A 257 -12.57 -11.60 13.56
CA MET A 257 -13.15 -11.65 12.22
C MET A 257 -13.59 -13.06 11.84
N ALA A 258 -12.73 -14.07 12.08
CA ALA A 258 -13.03 -15.46 11.75
C ALA A 258 -14.25 -16.02 12.52
N GLU A 259 -14.40 -15.66 13.80
CA GLU A 259 -15.56 -16.06 14.61
C GLU A 259 -16.86 -15.44 14.07
N GLY A 260 -16.83 -14.17 13.67
CA GLY A 260 -17.98 -13.51 13.02
C GLY A 260 -18.45 -14.23 11.75
N PHE A 261 -17.54 -14.78 10.95
CA PHE A 261 -17.90 -15.60 9.78
C PHE A 261 -18.53 -16.95 10.14
N ALA A 262 -18.12 -17.56 11.26
CA ALA A 262 -18.68 -18.84 11.70
C ALA A 262 -20.13 -18.70 12.23
N GLU A 263 -20.51 -17.54 12.73
CA GLU A 263 -21.88 -17.27 13.20
C GLU A 263 -22.87 -16.99 12.05
N ILE A 264 -22.41 -16.47 10.92
CA ILE A 264 -23.24 -16.09 9.77
C ILE A 264 -23.56 -17.27 8.84
N ASP A 265 -22.67 -18.25 8.74
CA ASP A 265 -22.83 -19.44 7.90
C ASP A 265 -22.72 -20.74 8.73
N PRO A 266 -23.72 -21.05 9.58
CA PRO A 266 -23.76 -22.30 10.31
C PRO A 266 -24.13 -23.42 9.32
N ASP A 267 -23.19 -24.33 9.06
CA ASP A 267 -23.32 -25.48 8.16
C ASP A 267 -24.73 -26.14 8.11
#